data_AF-A0A919B2K1-F1
#
_entry.id   AF-A0A919B2K1-F1
#
_cell.length_a   1.000
_cell.length_b   1.000
_cell.length_c   1.000
_cell.angle_alpha   90.00
_cell.angle_beta   90.00
_cell.angle_gamma   90.00
#
_symmetry.space_group_name_H-M   'P 1'
#
loop_
_entity.id
_entity.type
_entity.pdbx_description
1 polymer ?
#
loop_
_entity_poly.entity_id
_entity_poly.type
_entity_poly.pdbx_seq_one_letter_code
_entity_poly.pdbx_strand_id
1 'polypeptide(L)'
;MTSSAVTPTVRTVSLRPLLHAAARTLFRGVVALPLAVAAVPMALLGAHGPAARAQTSLAGLPARRPARWRVLVHSVAVALPALVSFVAALLVGYLTYAGYLYFLRPDASFALGHPFTPDERFHNAWGGPTLVGAWFVHSCVALGMQLAALGLIRGALAVQGRATRRLLAA
;
A
#
# COMPACT_ATOMS: atom_id res chain seq x y z
N MET A 1 -44.17 -19.29 34.12
CA MET A 1 -43.60 -19.00 32.79
C MET A 1 -42.57 -17.90 32.94
N THR A 2 -41.30 -18.25 33.13
CA THR A 2 -40.19 -17.29 33.24
C THR A 2 -39.53 -17.14 31.87
N SER A 3 -39.69 -15.97 31.28
CA SER A 3 -39.06 -15.60 30.01
C SER A 3 -37.56 -15.37 30.22
N SER A 4 -36.73 -16.29 29.74
CA SER A 4 -35.27 -16.15 29.76
C SER A 4 -34.86 -15.12 28.70
N ALA A 5 -34.45 -13.93 29.14
CA ALA A 5 -33.95 -12.89 28.26
C ALA A 5 -32.61 -13.34 27.61
N VAL A 6 -32.60 -13.43 26.29
CA VAL A 6 -31.40 -13.68 25.50
C VAL A 6 -30.64 -12.37 25.35
N THR A 7 -29.51 -12.22 26.04
CA THR A 7 -28.64 -11.05 25.89
C THR A 7 -27.83 -11.20 24.60
N PRO A 8 -27.99 -10.33 23.58
CA PRO A 8 -27.19 -10.42 22.36
C PRO A 8 -25.72 -10.09 22.66
N THR A 9 -24.83 -11.06 22.43
CA THR A 9 -23.39 -10.85 22.52
C THR A 9 -22.91 -10.12 21.27
N VAL A 10 -22.69 -8.80 21.39
CA VAL A 10 -22.05 -8.01 20.33
C VAL A 10 -20.56 -8.35 20.26
N ARG A 11 -20.16 -9.09 19.23
CA ARG A 11 -18.74 -9.41 18.97
C ARG A 11 -18.06 -8.19 18.36
N THR A 12 -17.16 -7.55 19.09
CA THR A 12 -16.35 -6.45 18.56
C THR A 12 -15.28 -6.98 17.63
N VAL A 13 -15.34 -6.60 16.35
CA VAL A 13 -14.30 -6.93 15.37
C VAL A 13 -13.16 -5.93 15.50
N SER A 14 -11.98 -6.40 15.92
CA SER A 14 -10.79 -5.55 16.01
C SER A 14 -10.20 -5.30 14.62
N LEU A 15 -10.12 -4.03 14.21
CA LEU A 15 -9.52 -3.61 12.93
C LEU A 15 -7.98 -3.51 12.98
N ARG A 16 -7.40 -3.48 14.17
CA ARG A 16 -5.94 -3.36 14.39
C ARG A 16 -5.10 -4.35 13.56
N PRO A 17 -5.38 -5.66 13.53
CA PRO A 17 -4.57 -6.60 12.75
C PRO A 17 -4.61 -6.32 11.25
N LEU A 18 -5.75 -5.88 10.72
CA LEU A 18 -5.91 -5.56 9.30
C LEU A 18 -5.11 -4.30 8.93
N LEU A 19 -5.22 -3.25 9.73
CA LEU A 19 -4.44 -2.01 9.54
C LEU A 19 -2.94 -2.28 9.60
N HIS A 20 -2.49 -3.08 10.57
CA HIS A 20 -1.08 -3.45 10.71
C HIS A 20 -0.59 -4.29 9.51
N ALA A 21 -1.41 -5.19 8.97
CA ALA A 21 -1.07 -5.94 7.76
C ALA A 21 -0.99 -5.04 6.52
N ALA A 22 -1.93 -4.10 6.36
CA ALA A 22 -1.92 -3.13 5.27
C ALA A 22 -0.68 -2.21 5.34
N ALA A 23 -0.38 -1.67 6.52
CA ALA A 23 0.79 -0.81 6.74
C ALA A 23 2.11 -1.53 6.40
N ARG A 24 2.28 -2.78 6.86
CA ARG A 24 3.45 -3.59 6.51
C ARG A 24 3.55 -3.89 5.01
N THR A 25 2.40 -4.12 4.35
CA THR A 25 2.35 -4.36 2.90
C THR A 25 2.78 -3.12 2.12
N LEU A 26 2.25 -1.96 2.49
CA LEU A 26 2.61 -0.68 1.87
C LEU A 26 4.08 -0.34 2.08
N PHE A 27 4.56 -0.45 3.32
CA PHE A 27 5.98 -0.21 3.64
C PHE A 27 6.90 -1.07 2.76
N ARG A 28 6.61 -2.37 2.66
CA ARG A 28 7.37 -3.28 1.80
C ARG A 28 7.29 -2.89 0.33
N GLY A 29 6.12 -2.47 -0.16
CA GLY A 29 5.95 -2.01 -1.54
C GLY A 29 6.79 -0.77 -1.85
N VAL A 30 6.85 0.19 -0.94
CA VAL A 30 7.65 1.42 -1.09
C VAL A 30 9.16 1.11 -1.06
N VAL A 31 9.61 0.25 -0.15
CA VAL A 31 11.04 -0.03 0.06
C VAL A 31 11.62 -1.00 -0.98
N ALA A 32 10.81 -1.85 -1.60
CA ALA A 32 11.28 -2.89 -2.53
C ALA A 32 12.11 -2.34 -3.70
N LEU A 33 11.66 -1.27 -4.36
CA LEU A 33 12.36 -0.72 -5.52
C LEU A 33 13.68 -0.03 -5.15
N PRO A 34 13.73 0.92 -4.20
CA PRO A 34 15.00 1.51 -3.75
C PRO A 34 16.02 0.45 -3.33
N LEU A 35 15.57 -0.60 -2.65
CA LEU A 35 16.44 -1.69 -2.22
C LEU A 35 16.98 -2.51 -3.40
N ALA A 36 16.13 -2.85 -4.39
CA ALA A 36 16.56 -3.56 -5.59
C ALA A 36 17.57 -2.76 -6.40
N VAL A 37 17.34 -1.45 -6.54
CA VAL A 37 18.25 -0.52 -7.24
C VAL A 37 19.58 -0.41 -6.51
N ALA A 38 19.58 -0.18 -5.20
CA ALA A 38 20.80 -0.06 -4.40
C ALA A 38 21.63 -1.35 -4.33
N ALA A 39 20.97 -2.51 -4.41
CA ALA A 39 21.64 -3.81 -4.38
C ALA A 39 22.57 -4.03 -5.59
N VAL A 40 22.28 -3.41 -6.75
CA VAL A 40 23.11 -3.55 -7.96
C VAL A 40 24.51 -2.95 -7.77
N PRO A 41 24.70 -1.65 -7.50
CA PRO A 41 26.03 -1.09 -7.27
C PRO A 41 26.71 -1.72 -6.05
N MET A 42 25.97 -2.05 -4.98
CA MET A 42 26.55 -2.75 -3.84
C MET A 42 27.14 -4.10 -4.22
N ALA A 43 26.45 -4.90 -5.04
CA ALA A 43 26.97 -6.17 -5.52
C ALA A 43 28.19 -5.98 -6.44
N LEU A 44 28.19 -4.93 -7.27
CA LEU A 44 29.33 -4.61 -8.14
C LEU A 44 30.58 -4.19 -7.36
N LEU A 45 30.40 -3.45 -6.25
CA LEU A 45 31.44 -2.98 -5.35
C LEU A 45 31.89 -4.04 -4.31
N GLY A 46 31.44 -5.28 -4.43
CA GLY A 46 31.80 -6.36 -3.52
C GLY A 46 30.98 -6.42 -2.23
N ALA A 47 30.11 -5.44 -1.95
CA ALA A 47 29.17 -5.39 -0.82
C ALA A 47 27.90 -6.25 -1.01
N HIS A 48 28.01 -7.39 -1.69
CA HIS A 48 26.90 -8.29 -1.99
C HIS A 48 26.31 -8.98 -0.74
N GLY A 49 27.11 -9.19 0.32
CA GLY A 49 26.64 -9.72 1.61
C GLY A 49 25.62 -8.81 2.31
N PRO A 50 25.97 -7.53 2.60
CA PRO A 50 25.01 -6.56 3.12
C PRO A 50 23.75 -6.40 2.27
N ALA A 51 23.87 -6.35 0.94
CA ALA A 51 22.73 -6.27 0.03
C ALA A 51 21.78 -7.47 0.18
N ALA A 52 22.33 -8.69 0.16
CA ALA A 52 21.55 -9.91 0.36
C ALA A 52 20.87 -9.96 1.75
N ARG A 53 21.53 -9.47 2.80
CA ARG A 53 20.95 -9.38 4.15
C ARG A 53 19.75 -8.43 4.20
N ALA A 54 19.85 -7.27 3.57
CA ALA A 54 18.75 -6.32 3.51
C ALA A 54 17.55 -6.91 2.74
N GLN A 55 17.79 -7.55 1.59
CA GLN A 55 16.74 -8.19 0.78
C GLN A 55 16.09 -9.39 1.50
N THR A 56 16.87 -10.22 2.20
CA THR A 56 16.34 -11.36 2.98
C THR A 56 15.60 -10.91 4.24
N SER A 57 16.07 -9.88 4.93
CA SER A 57 15.39 -9.28 6.09
C SER A 57 14.04 -8.70 5.71
N LEU A 58 13.95 -7.96 4.59
CA LEU A 58 12.67 -7.43 4.09
C LEU A 58 11.66 -8.55 3.81
N ALA A 59 12.14 -9.69 3.29
CA ALA A 59 11.35 -10.88 3.03
C ALA A 59 11.03 -11.73 4.29
N GLY A 60 11.65 -11.43 5.44
CA GLY A 60 11.52 -12.22 6.67
C GLY A 60 12.18 -13.60 6.57
N LEU A 61 13.30 -13.70 5.86
CA LEU A 61 14.03 -14.94 5.62
C LEU A 61 15.41 -14.90 6.30
N PRO A 62 15.97 -16.07 6.67
CA PRO A 62 17.31 -16.11 7.26
C PRO A 62 18.36 -15.61 6.26
N ALA A 63 19.30 -14.82 6.77
CA ALA A 63 20.42 -14.31 5.99
C ALA A 63 21.42 -15.43 5.66
N ARG A 64 21.74 -15.60 4.37
CA ARG A 64 22.89 -16.38 3.89
C ARG A 64 23.88 -15.46 3.19
N ARG A 65 25.05 -16.00 2.85
CA ARG A 65 26.06 -15.31 2.02
C ARG A 65 25.99 -15.85 0.59
N PRO A 66 25.06 -15.39 -0.26
CA PRO A 66 24.99 -15.82 -1.64
C PRO A 66 26.18 -15.27 -2.43
N ALA A 67 26.59 -15.98 -3.49
CA ALA A 67 27.59 -15.45 -4.42
C ALA A 67 27.11 -14.15 -5.09
N ARG A 68 28.05 -13.26 -5.45
CA ARG A 68 27.79 -11.97 -6.11
C ARG A 68 26.81 -12.07 -7.29
N TRP A 69 26.99 -13.05 -8.17
CA TRP A 69 26.15 -13.22 -9.36
C TRP A 69 24.69 -13.52 -9.01
N ARG A 70 24.43 -14.25 -7.91
CA ARG A 70 23.06 -14.56 -7.46
C ARG A 70 22.33 -13.30 -6.99
N VAL A 71 23.05 -12.37 -6.37
CA VAL A 71 22.51 -11.05 -5.98
C VAL A 71 22.15 -10.24 -7.22
N LEU A 72 23.01 -10.22 -8.25
CA LEU A 72 22.72 -9.52 -9.50
C LEU A 72 21.51 -10.12 -10.23
N VAL A 73 21.47 -11.44 -10.41
CA VAL A 73 20.33 -12.14 -11.03
C VAL A 73 19.06 -11.89 -10.23
N HIS A 74 19.13 -11.92 -8.90
CA HIS A 74 17.99 -11.60 -8.05
C HIS A 74 17.49 -10.17 -8.27
N SER A 75 18.37 -9.17 -8.20
CA SER A 75 18.00 -7.77 -8.39
C SER A 75 17.34 -7.50 -9.74
N VAL A 76 17.84 -8.12 -10.82
CA VAL A 76 17.21 -8.03 -12.15
C VAL A 76 15.85 -8.73 -12.14
N ALA A 77 15.76 -9.95 -11.62
CA ALA A 77 14.52 -10.72 -11.58
C ALA A 77 13.41 -10.05 -10.75
N VAL A 78 13.77 -9.27 -9.73
CA VAL A 78 12.80 -8.54 -8.90
C VAL A 78 12.55 -7.10 -9.32
N ALA A 79 13.24 -6.58 -10.33
CA ALA A 79 13.12 -5.17 -10.74
C ALA A 79 11.68 -4.81 -11.13
N LEU A 80 11.08 -5.60 -12.04
CA LEU A 80 9.71 -5.38 -12.48
C LEU A 80 8.68 -5.50 -11.34
N PRO A 81 8.63 -6.59 -10.54
CA PRO A 81 7.67 -6.65 -9.44
C PRO A 81 7.94 -5.57 -8.37
N ALA A 82 9.19 -5.13 -8.16
CA ALA A 82 9.49 -4.03 -7.25
C ALA A 82 8.95 -2.69 -7.76
N LEU A 83 9.07 -2.42 -9.06
CA LEU A 83 8.48 -1.25 -9.70
C LEU A 83 6.95 -1.26 -9.58
N VAL A 84 6.31 -2.40 -9.88
CA VAL A 84 4.86 -2.57 -9.75
C VAL A 84 4.40 -2.29 -8.31
N SER A 85 5.08 -2.88 -7.31
CA SER A 85 4.72 -2.65 -5.91
C SER A 85 4.94 -1.20 -5.47
N PHE A 86 5.98 -0.54 -5.99
CA PHE A 86 6.29 0.85 -5.68
C PHE A 86 5.22 1.79 -6.24
N VAL A 87 4.90 1.68 -7.54
CA VAL A 87 3.87 2.49 -8.20
C VAL A 87 2.51 2.28 -7.54
N ALA A 88 2.14 1.02 -7.25
CA ALA A 88 0.89 0.72 -6.55
C ALA A 88 0.84 1.31 -5.14
N ALA A 89 1.96 1.33 -4.40
CA ALA A 89 2.02 1.95 -3.08
C ALA A 89 1.88 3.49 -3.15
N LEU A 90 2.52 4.12 -4.14
CA LEU A 90 2.33 5.56 -4.41
C LEU A 90 0.88 5.87 -4.79
N LEU A 91 0.25 5.02 -5.61
CA LEU A 91 -1.16 5.15 -5.97
C LEU A 91 -2.06 5.10 -4.73
N VAL A 92 -1.78 4.23 -3.74
CA VAL A 92 -2.56 4.22 -2.48
C VAL A 92 -2.45 5.54 -1.72
N GLY A 93 -1.24 6.12 -1.66
CA GLY A 93 -1.01 7.44 -1.05
C GLY A 93 -1.76 8.54 -1.80
N TYR A 94 -1.67 8.55 -3.13
CA TYR A 94 -2.39 9.48 -3.99
C TYR A 94 -3.91 9.37 -3.83
N LEU A 95 -4.47 8.16 -3.83
CA LEU A 95 -5.91 7.94 -3.63
C LEU A 95 -6.39 8.36 -2.24
N THR A 96 -5.51 8.25 -1.23
CA THR A 96 -5.82 8.76 0.11
C THR A 96 -5.99 10.28 0.07
N TYR A 97 -5.07 10.97 -0.61
CA TYR A 97 -5.14 12.42 -0.81
C TYR A 97 -6.34 12.83 -1.67
N ALA A 98 -6.51 12.20 -2.84
CA ALA A 98 -7.51 12.59 -3.83
C ALA A 98 -8.94 12.18 -3.47
N GLY A 99 -9.11 11.03 -2.79
CA GLY A 99 -10.42 10.51 -2.41
C GLY A 99 -10.88 11.00 -1.05
N TYR A 100 -10.14 10.67 0.01
CA TYR A 100 -10.57 10.95 1.38
C TYR A 100 -10.26 12.39 1.82
N LEU A 101 -9.07 12.88 1.47
CA LEU A 101 -8.63 14.24 1.79
C LEU A 101 -8.96 15.23 0.67
N TYR A 102 -9.96 14.92 -0.15
CA TYR A 102 -10.41 15.76 -1.26
C TYR A 102 -10.61 17.22 -0.82
N PHE A 103 -11.10 17.42 0.41
CA PHE A 103 -11.36 18.75 0.98
C PHE A 103 -10.10 19.59 1.24
N LEU A 104 -8.92 18.98 1.31
CA LEU A 104 -7.63 19.66 1.45
C LEU A 104 -7.03 20.08 0.11
N ARG A 105 -7.64 19.71 -1.02
CA ARG A 105 -7.15 20.15 -2.33
C ARG A 105 -7.36 21.65 -2.49
N PRO A 106 -6.36 22.40 -2.99
CA PRO A 106 -6.49 23.85 -3.20
C PRO A 106 -7.69 24.23 -4.07
N ASP A 107 -8.06 23.40 -5.05
CA ASP A 107 -9.20 23.65 -5.93
C ASP A 107 -10.56 23.32 -5.29
N ALA A 108 -10.58 22.45 -4.28
CA ALA A 108 -11.79 22.08 -3.55
C ALA A 108 -11.98 22.87 -2.24
N SER A 109 -10.89 23.30 -1.61
CA SER A 109 -10.91 23.98 -0.31
C SER A 109 -11.68 25.30 -0.35
N PHE A 110 -11.65 26.02 -1.47
CA PHE A 110 -12.45 27.24 -1.66
C PHE A 110 -13.94 26.97 -1.85
N ALA A 111 -14.31 25.82 -2.43
CA ALA A 111 -15.70 25.37 -2.49
C ALA A 111 -16.22 24.93 -1.11
N LEU A 112 -15.32 24.66 -0.17
CA LEU A 112 -15.58 24.19 1.19
C LEU A 112 -15.50 25.28 2.24
N GLY A 113 -15.56 26.55 1.87
CA GLY A 113 -15.81 27.64 2.83
C GLY A 113 -16.99 27.32 3.77
N HIS A 114 -17.89 26.45 3.31
CA HIS A 114 -18.91 25.82 4.12
C HIS A 114 -19.22 24.34 3.71
N PRO A 115 -18.53 23.32 4.26
CA PRO A 115 -18.72 21.91 3.86
C PRO A 115 -20.13 21.36 4.13
N PHE A 116 -20.93 22.13 4.86
CA PHE A 116 -22.28 21.81 5.27
C PHE A 116 -23.25 22.97 5.05
N THR A 117 -22.82 24.05 4.38
CA THR A 117 -23.74 25.11 3.95
C THR A 117 -23.91 25.02 2.44
N PRO A 118 -25.15 24.97 1.94
CA PRO A 118 -25.43 24.99 0.52
C PRO A 118 -24.76 26.18 -0.18
N ASP A 119 -24.04 25.92 -1.27
CA ASP A 119 -23.65 26.94 -2.26
C ASP A 119 -24.42 26.67 -3.56
N GLU A 120 -25.25 27.65 -3.95
CA GLU A 120 -26.11 27.61 -5.14
C GLU A 120 -25.31 27.39 -6.44
N ARG A 121 -24.02 27.73 -6.46
CA ARG A 121 -23.12 27.45 -7.61
C ARG A 121 -22.96 25.95 -7.88
N PHE A 122 -23.21 25.11 -6.88
CA PHE A 122 -23.12 23.65 -6.97
C PHE A 122 -24.49 22.95 -6.99
N HIS A 123 -25.60 23.69 -7.21
CA HIS A 123 -26.94 23.11 -7.34
C HIS A 123 -27.00 21.93 -8.34
N ASN A 124 -26.28 22.04 -9.46
CA ASN A 124 -26.22 21.02 -10.51
C ASN A 124 -25.03 20.05 -10.40
N ALA A 125 -24.26 20.11 -9.31
CA ALA A 125 -23.14 19.20 -9.10
C ALA A 125 -23.63 17.82 -8.64
N TRP A 126 -22.87 16.75 -8.94
CA TRP A 126 -23.18 15.36 -8.53
C TRP A 126 -23.30 15.15 -7.01
N GLY A 127 -22.82 16.09 -6.20
CA GLY A 127 -22.93 16.06 -4.72
C GLY A 127 -23.99 16.99 -4.15
N GLY A 128 -24.76 17.67 -5.00
CA GLY A 128 -25.62 18.78 -4.61
C GLY A 128 -24.83 19.99 -4.07
N PRO A 129 -25.54 20.98 -3.50
CA PRO A 129 -24.93 22.23 -3.07
C PRO A 129 -23.98 22.09 -1.86
N THR A 130 -23.92 20.92 -1.24
CA THR A 130 -23.02 20.61 -0.11
C THR A 130 -21.79 19.80 -0.51
N LEU A 131 -21.71 19.31 -1.75
CA LEU A 131 -20.63 18.45 -2.27
C LEU A 131 -20.39 17.11 -1.52
N VAL A 132 -21.18 16.81 -0.48
CA VAL A 132 -21.04 15.59 0.34
C VAL A 132 -21.20 14.33 -0.51
N GLY A 133 -22.17 14.31 -1.43
CA GLY A 133 -22.38 13.17 -2.34
C GLY A 133 -21.18 12.95 -3.26
N ALA A 134 -20.57 14.01 -3.77
CA ALA A 134 -19.38 13.93 -4.61
C ALA A 134 -18.20 13.36 -3.81
N TRP A 135 -17.97 13.86 -2.59
CA TRP A 135 -16.92 13.34 -1.71
C TRP A 135 -17.11 11.85 -1.38
N PHE A 136 -18.35 11.44 -1.08
CA PHE A 136 -18.68 10.04 -0.81
C PHE A 136 -18.34 9.14 -2.00
N VAL A 137 -18.74 9.52 -3.22
CA VAL A 137 -18.43 8.75 -4.45
C VAL A 137 -16.92 8.64 -4.67
N HIS A 138 -16.17 9.74 -4.53
CA HIS A 138 -14.72 9.71 -4.66
C HIS A 138 -14.06 8.80 -3.60
N SER A 139 -14.57 8.82 -2.37
CA SER A 139 -14.10 7.94 -1.29
C SER A 139 -14.36 6.46 -1.60
N CYS A 140 -15.53 6.12 -2.16
CA CYS A 140 -15.84 4.74 -2.58
C CYS A 140 -14.94 4.26 -3.72
N VAL A 141 -14.71 5.10 -4.74
CA VAL A 141 -13.80 4.78 -5.86
C VAL A 141 -12.37 4.61 -5.35
N ALA A 142 -11.91 5.52 -4.49
CA ALA A 142 -10.60 5.43 -3.86
C ALA A 142 -10.42 4.12 -3.08
N LEU A 143 -11.42 3.72 -2.28
CA LEU A 143 -11.41 2.46 -1.55
C LEU A 143 -11.27 1.26 -2.50
N GLY A 144 -12.10 1.19 -3.55
CA GLY A 144 -12.03 0.10 -4.54
C GLY A 144 -10.65 -0.02 -5.20
N MET A 145 -10.09 1.10 -5.64
CA MET A 145 -8.76 1.15 -6.24
C MET A 145 -7.65 0.81 -5.23
N GLN A 146 -7.78 1.21 -3.97
CA GLN A 146 -6.83 0.85 -2.91
C GLN A 146 -6.81 -0.65 -2.63
N LEU A 147 -7.97 -1.30 -2.62
CA LEU A 147 -8.06 -2.76 -2.46
C LEU A 147 -7.35 -3.48 -3.63
N ALA A 148 -7.56 -3.02 -4.87
CA ALA A 148 -6.87 -3.54 -6.04
C ALA A 148 -5.35 -3.33 -5.95
N ALA A 149 -4.90 -2.13 -5.58
CA ALA A 149 -3.49 -1.80 -5.42
C ALA A 149 -2.82 -2.65 -4.33
N LEU A 150 -3.48 -2.84 -3.18
CA LEU A 150 -3.00 -3.74 -2.12
C LEU A 150 -2.89 -5.19 -2.60
N GLY A 151 -3.85 -5.66 -3.40
CA GLY A 151 -3.78 -6.97 -4.06
C GLY A 151 -2.55 -7.10 -4.96
N LEU A 152 -2.29 -6.10 -5.81
CA LEU A 152 -1.11 -6.05 -6.68
C LEU A 152 0.20 -6.06 -5.89
N ILE A 153 0.31 -5.23 -4.85
CA ILE A 153 1.50 -5.19 -3.98
C ILE A 153 1.74 -6.57 -3.36
N ARG A 154 0.70 -7.22 -2.82
CA ARG A 154 0.83 -8.56 -2.23
C ARG A 154 1.29 -9.60 -3.25
N GLY A 155 0.72 -9.58 -4.45
CA GLY A 155 1.13 -10.48 -5.54
C GLY A 155 2.59 -10.28 -5.93
N ALA A 156 3.01 -9.03 -6.13
CA ALA A 156 4.38 -8.67 -6.45
C ALA A 156 5.36 -9.09 -5.35
N LEU A 157 5.06 -8.79 -4.07
CA LEU A 157 5.87 -9.20 -2.93
C LEU A 157 5.96 -10.73 -2.80
N ALA A 158 4.92 -11.47 -3.17
CA ALA A 158 4.97 -12.94 -3.19
C ALA A 158 5.92 -13.47 -4.29
N VAL A 159 5.95 -12.84 -5.47
CA VAL A 159 6.94 -13.14 -6.52
C VAL A 159 8.36 -12.83 -6.03
N GLN A 160 8.57 -11.65 -5.44
CA GLN A 160 9.87 -11.25 -4.87
C GLN A 160 10.33 -12.24 -3.80
N GLY A 161 9.46 -12.61 -2.85
CA GLY A 161 9.80 -13.56 -1.79
C GLY A 161 10.15 -14.96 -2.32
N ARG A 162 9.51 -15.41 -3.41
CA ARG A 162 9.91 -16.66 -4.09
C ARG A 162 11.30 -16.54 -4.71
N ALA A 163 11.60 -15.42 -5.38
CA ALA A 163 12.92 -15.16 -5.94
C ALA A 163 13.99 -15.07 -4.84
N THR A 164 13.71 -14.39 -3.72
CA THR A 164 14.62 -14.28 -2.57
C THR A 164 14.92 -15.66 -1.98
N ARG A 165 13.90 -16.51 -1.80
CA ARG A 165 14.10 -17.88 -1.30
C ARG A 165 15.01 -18.69 -2.22
N ARG A 166 14.78 -18.65 -3.53
CA ARG A 166 15.54 -19.46 -4.51
C ARG A 166 16.97 -18.95 -4.73
N LEU A 167 17.15 -17.64 -4.76
CA LEU A 167 18.42 -17.03 -5.20
C LEU A 167 19.30 -16.56 -4.05
N LEU A 168 18.72 -16.22 -2.89
CA LEU A 168 19.48 -15.64 -1.77
C LEU A 168 19.45 -16.49 -0.50
N ALA A 169 18.41 -17.32 -0.31
CA ALA A 169 18.25 -18.15 0.89
C ALA A 169 18.45 -19.67 0.66
N ALA A 170 18.58 -20.12 -0.60
CA ALA A 170 19.08 -21.46 -0.94
C ALA A 170 20.61 -21.45 -0.85
#